data_AF-A0A484DDD9-F1
#
_entry.id   AF-A0A484DDD9-F1
#
_cell.length_a   1.000
_cell.length_b   1.000
_cell.length_c   1.000
_cell.angle_alpha   90.00
_cell.angle_beta   90.00
_cell.angle_gamma   90.00
#
_symmetry.space_group_name_H-M   'P 1'
#
loop_
_entity.id
_entity.type
_entity.pdbx_description
1 polymer ?
#
loop_
_entity_poly.entity_id
_entity_poly.type
_entity_poly.pdbx_seq_one_letter_code
_entity_poly.pdbx_strand_id
1 'polypeptide(L)'
;MAVPLPFLVLCACVLGLYRGVEATPDALSSLDASFCQGGLEVVYPELDVDECLVIPKDLREKMSTVWNAPNVYFPGAQINQMYVLVMVDPDAPSHAQPKAAYWRHWLVVDVQGDALKKGQIRGTALTNYQRPTPPRTSGFHRYQFMLFEQHPDAPVSLTKQEKSSSAKWDLWAFITRFDLGEPVATVQFLTQNYKA
;
A
#
# COMPACT_ATOMS: atom_id res chain seq x y z
N MET A 1 73.68 -30.88 -3.20
CA MET A 1 72.79 -30.48 -4.31
C MET A 1 71.36 -30.55 -3.80
N ALA A 2 70.64 -29.43 -3.92
CA ALA A 2 69.18 -29.22 -3.81
C ALA A 2 68.40 -29.77 -2.60
N VAL A 3 67.91 -28.83 -1.78
CA VAL A 3 66.81 -28.97 -0.82
C VAL A 3 65.49 -28.72 -1.58
N PRO A 4 64.39 -29.46 -1.37
CA PRO A 4 63.08 -29.04 -1.86
C PRO A 4 62.33 -28.23 -0.81
N LEU A 5 61.87 -27.04 -1.20
CA LEU A 5 60.95 -26.18 -0.45
C LEU A 5 59.57 -26.84 -0.29
N PRO A 6 58.84 -26.56 0.80
CA PRO A 6 57.41 -26.85 0.88
C PRO A 6 56.59 -25.79 0.12
N PHE A 7 55.70 -26.25 -0.75
CA PHE A 7 54.72 -25.40 -1.44
C PHE A 7 53.72 -24.83 -0.42
N LEU A 8 53.77 -23.52 -0.20
CA LEU A 8 52.71 -22.75 0.44
C LEU A 8 51.50 -22.69 -0.52
N VAL A 9 50.40 -23.34 -0.16
CA VAL A 9 49.11 -23.15 -0.81
C VAL A 9 48.51 -21.85 -0.27
N LEU A 10 48.63 -20.76 -1.03
CA LEU A 10 47.91 -19.51 -0.76
C LEU A 10 46.41 -19.76 -0.98
N CYS A 11 45.63 -19.75 0.09
CA CYS A 11 44.18 -19.66 0.05
C CYS A 11 43.81 -18.25 -0.41
N ALA A 12 43.49 -18.09 -1.69
CA ALA A 12 42.96 -16.85 -2.23
C ALA A 12 41.50 -16.71 -1.77
N CYS A 13 41.29 -15.93 -0.70
CA CYS A 13 39.98 -15.41 -0.36
C CYS A 13 39.45 -14.62 -1.55
N VAL A 14 38.49 -15.19 -2.27
CA VAL A 14 37.71 -14.46 -3.27
C VAL A 14 36.81 -13.51 -2.49
N LEU A 15 37.31 -12.31 -2.22
CA LEU A 15 36.50 -11.17 -1.84
C LEU A 15 35.59 -10.88 -3.02
N GLY A 16 34.43 -11.53 -3.02
CA GLY A 16 33.34 -11.23 -3.93
C GLY A 16 33.07 -9.74 -3.81
N LEU A 17 33.29 -9.03 -4.93
CA LEU A 17 32.89 -7.65 -5.09
C LEU A 17 31.38 -7.60 -4.85
N TYR A 18 30.97 -7.21 -3.64
CA TYR A 18 29.66 -6.63 -3.42
C TYR A 18 29.63 -5.36 -4.27
N ARG A 19 29.17 -5.50 -5.52
CA ARG A 19 28.66 -4.38 -6.29
C ARG A 19 27.51 -3.85 -5.46
N GLY A 20 27.76 -2.73 -4.77
CA GLY A 20 26.69 -1.93 -4.19
C GLY A 20 25.70 -1.68 -5.31
N VAL A 21 24.52 -2.28 -5.22
CA VAL A 21 23.37 -1.85 -6.00
C VAL A 21 23.11 -0.44 -5.51
N GLU A 22 23.50 0.56 -6.30
CA GLU A 22 23.02 1.91 -6.11
C GLU A 22 21.48 1.81 -6.12
N ALA A 23 20.88 1.98 -4.95
CA ALA A 23 19.44 2.08 -4.82
C ALA A 23 19.00 3.22 -5.72
N THR A 24 18.30 2.91 -6.80
CA THR A 24 17.66 3.94 -7.61
C THR A 24 16.69 4.71 -6.69
N PRO A 25 16.55 6.03 -6.82
CA PRO A 25 15.67 6.82 -5.96
C PRO A 25 14.20 6.35 -5.94
N ASP A 26 13.80 5.57 -6.94
CA ASP A 26 12.48 4.97 -7.10
C ASP A 26 12.46 3.46 -6.78
N ALA A 27 13.52 2.89 -6.19
CA ALA A 27 13.52 1.50 -5.72
C ALA A 27 12.75 1.37 -4.41
N LEU A 28 11.82 0.42 -4.37
CA LEU A 28 11.05 0.11 -3.18
C LEU A 28 11.92 -0.55 -2.11
N SER A 29 11.77 -0.14 -0.84
CA SER A 29 12.46 -0.80 0.26
C SER A 29 11.91 -2.22 0.49
N SER A 30 12.71 -3.12 1.07
CA SER A 30 12.23 -4.47 1.40
C SER A 30 11.06 -4.45 2.40
N LEU A 31 11.05 -3.48 3.32
CA LEU A 31 9.95 -3.28 4.26
C LEU A 31 8.68 -2.87 3.52
N ASP A 32 8.77 -1.94 2.58
CA ASP A 32 7.62 -1.52 1.80
C ASP A 32 7.13 -2.63 0.85
N ALA A 33 8.04 -3.41 0.26
CA ALA A 33 7.66 -4.57 -0.54
C ALA A 33 6.88 -5.60 0.27
N SER A 34 7.28 -5.83 1.54
CA SER A 34 6.66 -6.83 2.41
C SER A 34 5.21 -6.51 2.82
N PHE A 35 4.74 -5.29 2.58
CA PHE A 35 3.36 -4.90 2.81
C PHE A 35 2.39 -5.61 1.87
N CYS A 36 2.78 -5.88 0.61
CA CYS A 36 1.89 -6.48 -0.39
C CYS A 36 1.72 -7.97 -0.18
N GLN A 37 0.48 -8.40 0.05
CA GLN A 37 0.13 -9.78 0.37
C GLN A 37 -1.27 -10.11 -0.16
N GLY A 38 -1.54 -11.39 -0.41
CA GLY A 38 -2.88 -11.88 -0.75
C GLY A 38 -3.38 -11.55 -2.17
N GLY A 39 -2.63 -10.82 -3.01
CA GLY A 39 -2.96 -10.60 -4.41
C GLY A 39 -4.14 -9.63 -4.64
N LEU A 40 -4.19 -8.55 -3.86
CA LEU A 40 -5.08 -7.41 -4.13
C LEU A 40 -4.51 -6.60 -5.28
N GLU A 41 -5.33 -6.31 -6.29
CA GLU A 41 -4.92 -5.52 -7.44
C GLU A 41 -5.74 -4.23 -7.48
N VAL A 42 -5.05 -3.10 -7.69
CA VAL A 42 -5.66 -1.78 -7.81
C VAL A 42 -5.33 -1.20 -9.18
N VAL A 43 -6.36 -1.03 -10.01
CA VAL A 43 -6.22 -0.69 -11.43
C VAL A 43 -6.66 0.73 -11.69
N TYR A 44 -5.69 1.59 -11.99
CA TYR A 44 -5.88 2.93 -12.53
C TYR A 44 -5.86 2.91 -14.07
N PRO A 45 -6.32 3.96 -14.78
CA PRO A 45 -6.47 3.95 -16.23
C PRO A 45 -5.21 3.58 -17.05
N GLU A 46 -4.01 3.84 -16.51
CA GLU A 46 -2.74 3.59 -17.20
C GLU A 46 -1.73 2.87 -16.28
N LEU A 47 -2.20 2.30 -15.16
CA LEU A 47 -1.35 1.66 -14.18
C LEU A 47 -2.10 0.60 -13.39
N ASP A 48 -1.61 -0.62 -13.49
CA ASP A 48 -2.02 -1.72 -12.63
C ASP A 48 -1.06 -1.78 -11.44
N VAL A 49 -1.62 -1.79 -10.23
CA VAL A 49 -0.88 -1.97 -8.99
C VAL A 49 -1.27 -3.33 -8.43
N ASP A 50 -0.61 -4.37 -8.94
CA ASP A 50 -0.72 -5.78 -8.56
C ASP A 50 0.44 -6.24 -7.66
N GLU A 51 1.50 -5.43 -7.59
CA GLU A 51 2.58 -5.51 -6.61
C GLU A 51 2.88 -4.14 -6.00
N CYS A 52 3.63 -4.14 -4.90
CA CYS A 52 4.05 -2.90 -4.27
C CYS A 52 5.05 -2.19 -5.18
N LEU A 53 4.84 -0.90 -5.42
CA LEU A 53 5.68 -0.15 -6.33
C LEU A 53 5.79 1.33 -5.96
N VAL A 54 6.78 2.00 -6.55
CA VAL A 54 6.86 3.46 -6.57
C VAL A 54 6.22 3.95 -7.86
N ILE A 55 5.28 4.88 -7.76
CA ILE A 55 4.57 5.43 -8.93
C ILE A 55 5.59 6.11 -9.87
N PRO A 56 5.64 5.70 -11.16
CA PRO A 56 6.48 6.34 -12.17
C PRO A 56 6.25 7.85 -12.24
N LYS A 57 7.33 8.62 -12.40
CA LYS A 57 7.31 10.09 -12.30
C LYS A 57 6.29 10.74 -13.24
N ASP A 58 6.16 10.23 -14.46
CA ASP A 58 5.25 10.69 -15.51
C ASP A 58 3.77 10.41 -15.22
N LEU A 59 3.46 9.51 -14.28
CA LEU A 59 2.09 9.18 -13.87
C LEU A 59 1.62 9.95 -12.63
N ARG A 60 2.54 10.54 -11.85
CA ARG A 60 2.21 11.19 -10.56
C ARG A 60 1.23 12.36 -10.72
N GLU A 61 1.37 13.17 -11.76
CA GLU A 61 0.46 14.29 -12.01
C GLU A 61 -0.96 13.80 -12.32
N LYS A 62 -1.08 12.81 -13.21
CA LYS A 62 -2.38 12.22 -13.57
C LYS A 62 -3.07 11.58 -12.37
N MET A 63 -2.31 10.87 -11.53
CA MET A 63 -2.82 10.31 -10.27
C MET A 63 -3.37 11.39 -9.34
N SER A 64 -2.64 12.50 -9.17
CA SER A 64 -3.05 13.57 -8.27
C SER A 64 -4.17 14.48 -8.81
N THR A 65 -4.37 14.55 -10.12
CA THR A 65 -5.22 15.58 -10.74
C THR A 65 -6.33 15.06 -11.64
N VAL A 66 -6.19 13.86 -12.21
CA VAL A 66 -7.10 13.32 -13.23
C VAL A 66 -7.82 12.07 -12.73
N TRP A 67 -7.08 11.03 -12.36
CA TRP A 67 -7.64 9.70 -12.11
C TRP A 67 -8.62 9.68 -10.95
N ASN A 68 -9.77 9.03 -11.14
CA ASN A 68 -10.76 8.83 -10.08
C ASN A 68 -10.42 7.57 -9.26
N ALA A 69 -11.37 7.12 -8.44
CA ALA A 69 -11.25 5.86 -7.71
C ALA A 69 -10.87 4.73 -8.68
N PRO A 70 -9.87 3.90 -8.35
CA PRO A 70 -9.45 2.80 -9.18
C PRO A 70 -10.47 1.65 -9.15
N ASN A 71 -10.38 0.77 -10.13
CA ASN A 71 -10.97 -0.55 -10.02
C ASN A 71 -10.17 -1.37 -9.00
N VAL A 72 -10.85 -2.25 -8.26
CA VAL A 72 -10.20 -3.08 -7.24
C VAL A 72 -10.58 -4.53 -7.51
N TYR A 73 -9.56 -5.32 -7.83
CA TYR A 73 -9.71 -6.73 -8.15
C TYR A 73 -9.11 -7.58 -7.03
N PHE A 74 -9.88 -8.57 -6.58
CA PHE A 74 -9.42 -9.54 -5.61
C PHE A 74 -9.86 -10.94 -6.06
N PRO A 75 -8.99 -11.70 -6.75
CA PRO A 75 -9.36 -13.02 -7.26
C PRO A 75 -9.68 -14.00 -6.13
N GLY A 76 -9.08 -13.81 -4.95
CA GLY A 76 -9.32 -14.61 -3.74
C GLY A 76 -10.66 -14.38 -3.04
N ALA A 77 -11.49 -13.43 -3.50
CA ALA A 77 -12.77 -13.12 -2.86
C ALA A 77 -13.72 -14.33 -2.87
N GLN A 78 -14.52 -14.46 -1.81
CA GLN A 78 -15.62 -15.41 -1.73
C GLN A 78 -16.92 -14.71 -2.16
N ILE A 79 -17.65 -15.33 -3.10
CA ILE A 79 -18.82 -14.71 -3.77
C ILE A 79 -19.93 -14.33 -2.78
N ASN A 80 -20.09 -15.09 -1.70
CA ASN A 80 -21.14 -14.89 -0.69
C ASN A 80 -20.65 -14.15 0.57
N GLN A 81 -19.45 -13.57 0.53
CA GLN A 81 -18.91 -12.76 1.62
C GLN A 81 -18.93 -11.27 1.26
N MET A 82 -18.95 -10.46 2.30
CA MET A 82 -18.77 -9.02 2.22
C MET A 82 -17.38 -8.64 2.72
N TYR A 83 -16.87 -7.52 2.22
CA TYR A 83 -15.54 -7.02 2.56
C TYR A 83 -15.59 -5.55 2.96
N VAL A 84 -14.56 -5.13 3.71
CA VAL A 84 -14.25 -3.73 3.98
C VAL A 84 -12.97 -3.37 3.24
N LEU A 85 -13.04 -2.37 2.37
CA LEU A 85 -11.88 -1.78 1.70
C LEU A 85 -11.45 -0.51 2.45
N VAL A 86 -10.18 -0.46 2.82
CA VAL A 86 -9.53 0.70 3.44
C VAL A 86 -8.41 1.19 2.54
N MET A 87 -8.34 2.51 2.32
CA MET A 87 -7.17 3.20 1.76
C MET A 87 -6.71 4.29 2.73
N VAL A 88 -5.46 4.23 3.18
CA VAL A 88 -4.87 5.20 4.12
C VAL A 88 -3.49 5.70 3.70
N ASP A 89 -3.15 6.89 4.16
CA ASP A 89 -1.80 7.46 4.11
C ASP A 89 -1.21 7.53 5.54
N PRO A 90 -0.30 6.61 5.93
CA PRO A 90 0.33 6.61 7.25
C PRO A 90 1.35 7.74 7.42
N ASP A 91 1.69 8.45 6.34
CA ASP A 91 2.75 9.43 6.27
C ASP A 91 2.24 10.87 6.35
N ALA A 92 0.93 11.12 6.32
CA ALA A 92 0.41 12.49 6.32
C ALA A 92 0.85 13.33 7.54
N PRO A 93 1.27 14.60 7.38
CA PRO A 93 1.48 15.33 6.13
C PRO A 93 2.87 15.12 5.48
N SER A 94 3.80 14.45 6.16
CA SER A 94 5.07 13.99 5.58
C SER A 94 5.60 12.77 6.34
N HIS A 95 6.26 11.85 5.63
CA HIS A 95 6.82 10.63 6.23
C HIS A 95 7.74 10.93 7.42
N ALA A 96 8.50 12.03 7.35
CA ALA A 96 9.39 12.46 8.42
C ALA A 96 8.67 13.03 9.66
N GLN A 97 7.45 13.57 9.50
CA GLN A 97 6.65 14.14 10.60
C GLN A 97 5.15 13.81 10.41
N PRO A 98 4.74 12.55 10.59
CA PRO A 98 3.41 12.07 10.21
C PRO A 98 2.35 12.44 11.28
N LYS A 99 2.17 13.73 11.56
CA LYS A 99 1.28 14.26 12.61
C LYS A 99 -0.20 14.05 12.32
N ALA A 100 -0.55 13.71 11.08
CA ALA A 100 -1.90 13.38 10.64
C ALA A 100 -2.02 11.93 10.16
N ALA A 101 -1.07 11.08 10.58
CA ALA A 101 -0.92 9.67 10.18
C ALA A 101 -2.25 8.92 10.14
N TYR A 102 -2.25 7.95 9.23
CA TYR A 102 -3.40 7.16 8.82
C TYR A 102 -4.52 8.07 8.32
N TRP A 103 -4.18 9.01 7.43
CA TRP A 103 -5.18 9.82 6.76
C TRP A 103 -6.07 8.92 5.92
N ARG A 104 -7.37 8.91 6.22
CA ARG A 104 -8.34 8.05 5.54
C ARG A 104 -8.69 8.61 4.16
N HIS A 105 -8.16 7.98 3.11
CA HIS A 105 -8.38 8.33 1.70
C HIS A 105 -9.61 7.67 1.11
N TRP A 106 -9.92 6.44 1.51
CA TRP A 106 -11.10 5.72 1.03
C TRP A 106 -11.53 4.69 2.08
N LEU A 107 -12.84 4.59 2.31
CA LEU A 107 -13.41 3.55 3.16
C LEU A 107 -14.74 3.12 2.55
N VAL A 108 -14.81 1.85 2.13
CA VAL A 108 -16.02 1.25 1.59
C VAL A 108 -16.32 -0.02 2.37
N VAL A 109 -17.55 -0.14 2.84
CA VAL A 109 -18.05 -1.29 3.59
C VAL A 109 -19.10 -2.02 2.75
N ASP A 110 -19.52 -3.20 3.18
CA ASP A 110 -20.51 -4.04 2.48
C ASP A 110 -20.09 -4.33 1.03
N VAL A 111 -18.77 -4.44 0.77
CA VAL A 111 -18.25 -4.67 -0.58
C VAL A 111 -18.52 -6.12 -0.98
N GLN A 112 -19.29 -6.31 -2.04
CA GLN A 112 -19.69 -7.65 -2.50
C GLN A 112 -18.50 -8.41 -3.11
N GLY A 113 -18.24 -9.63 -2.63
CA GLY A 113 -17.13 -10.45 -3.12
C GLY A 113 -17.22 -10.82 -4.60
N ASP A 114 -18.43 -11.00 -5.14
CA ASP A 114 -18.64 -11.26 -6.57
C ASP A 114 -18.29 -10.06 -7.47
N ALA A 115 -18.42 -8.84 -6.92
CA ALA A 115 -18.04 -7.60 -7.59
C ALA A 115 -16.52 -7.42 -7.59
N LEU A 116 -15.84 -7.75 -6.50
CA LEU A 116 -14.38 -7.73 -6.40
C LEU A 116 -13.72 -8.65 -7.44
N LYS A 117 -14.28 -9.84 -7.69
CA LYS A 117 -13.84 -10.73 -8.78
C LYS A 117 -14.03 -10.15 -10.19
N LYS A 118 -14.69 -9.01 -10.32
CA LYS A 118 -14.92 -8.31 -11.60
C LYS A 118 -14.23 -6.94 -11.62
N GLY A 119 -13.39 -6.64 -10.63
CA GLY A 119 -12.70 -5.36 -10.49
C GLY A 119 -13.59 -4.22 -10.00
N GLN A 120 -14.78 -4.53 -9.47
CA GLN A 120 -15.79 -3.54 -9.11
C GLN A 120 -15.91 -3.39 -7.60
N ILE A 121 -16.00 -2.14 -7.13
CA ILE A 121 -16.36 -1.83 -5.75
C ILE A 121 -17.86 -1.54 -5.69
N ARG A 122 -18.64 -2.55 -5.29
CA ARG A 122 -20.08 -2.45 -5.02
C ARG A 122 -20.33 -2.60 -3.53
N GLY A 123 -20.44 -1.46 -2.84
CA GLY A 123 -20.68 -1.37 -1.40
C GLY A 123 -21.04 0.05 -0.99
N THR A 124 -21.03 0.34 0.31
CA THR A 124 -21.37 1.65 0.88
C THR A 124 -20.09 2.43 1.20
N ALA A 125 -19.88 3.57 0.53
CA ALA A 125 -18.75 4.44 0.85
C ALA A 125 -19.03 5.25 2.14
N LEU A 126 -18.27 4.96 3.21
CA LEU A 126 -18.28 5.76 4.44
C LEU A 126 -17.31 6.95 4.35
N THR A 127 -16.29 6.84 3.52
CA THR A 127 -15.42 7.96 3.09
C THR A 127 -15.20 7.80 1.61
N ASN A 128 -15.64 8.78 0.81
CA ASN A 128 -15.44 8.79 -0.63
C ASN A 128 -13.94 8.85 -0.96
N TYR A 129 -13.56 8.26 -2.09
CA TYR A 129 -12.18 8.24 -2.57
C TYR A 129 -11.61 9.66 -2.68
N GLN A 130 -10.48 9.89 -2.03
CA GLN A 130 -9.65 11.08 -2.14
C GLN A 130 -8.34 10.70 -2.81
N ARG A 131 -8.03 11.37 -3.93
CA ARG A 131 -6.79 11.14 -4.69
C ARG A 131 -5.54 11.33 -3.83
N PRO A 132 -4.44 10.65 -4.15
CA PRO A 132 -3.11 10.98 -3.64
C PRO A 132 -2.74 12.44 -3.95
N THR A 133 -2.57 13.26 -2.90
CA THR A 133 -2.11 14.65 -3.02
C THR A 133 -1.01 14.97 -2.01
N PRO A 134 0.13 14.25 -2.05
CA PRO A 134 1.23 14.50 -1.12
C PRO A 134 1.70 15.97 -1.23
N PRO A 135 1.91 16.67 -0.11
CA PRO A 135 2.35 18.06 -0.13
C PRO A 135 3.68 18.26 -0.87
N ARG A 136 3.92 19.48 -1.36
CA ARG A 136 5.25 19.81 -1.91
C ARG A 136 6.29 19.62 -0.80
N THR A 137 7.46 19.10 -1.19
CA THR A 137 8.62 18.86 -0.31
C THR A 137 8.37 17.92 0.89
N SER A 138 7.29 17.12 0.89
CA SER A 138 7.04 16.13 1.95
C SER A 138 7.71 14.77 1.70
N GLY A 139 8.26 14.56 0.50
CA GLY A 139 8.84 13.29 0.06
C GLY A 139 7.77 12.29 -0.40
N PHE A 140 8.14 11.02 -0.44
CA PHE A 140 7.22 9.93 -0.74
C PHE A 140 6.27 9.66 0.42
N HIS A 141 5.01 9.41 0.06
CA HIS A 141 3.95 8.92 0.94
C HIS A 141 3.51 7.55 0.45
N ARG A 142 3.23 6.67 1.40
CA ARG A 142 2.64 5.35 1.17
C ARG A 142 1.13 5.49 1.09
N TYR A 143 0.52 4.88 0.08
CA TYR A 143 -0.92 4.76 -0.03
C TYR A 143 -1.27 3.28 0.08
N GLN A 144 -1.76 2.92 1.25
CA GLN A 144 -1.95 1.54 1.67
C GLN A 144 -3.40 1.14 1.49
N PHE A 145 -3.64 0.14 0.64
CA PHE A 145 -4.91 -0.54 0.49
C PHE A 145 -4.90 -1.80 1.34
N MET A 146 -5.95 -1.98 2.13
CA MET A 146 -6.19 -3.16 2.95
C MET A 146 -7.61 -3.63 2.71
N LEU A 147 -7.78 -4.92 2.46
CA LEU A 147 -9.08 -5.56 2.31
C LEU A 147 -9.30 -6.51 3.49
N PHE A 148 -10.41 -6.34 4.20
CA PHE A 148 -10.80 -7.18 5.33
C PHE A 148 -12.08 -7.95 5.01
N GLU A 149 -12.23 -9.15 5.54
CA GLU A 149 -13.53 -9.83 5.55
C GLU A 149 -14.46 -9.09 6.53
N GLN A 150 -15.71 -8.87 6.14
CA GLN A 150 -16.71 -8.23 6.98
C GLN A 150 -17.62 -9.28 7.61
N HIS A 151 -17.78 -9.22 8.93
CA HIS A 151 -18.78 -10.03 9.61
C HIS A 151 -20.21 -9.66 9.17
N PRO A 152 -21.05 -10.63 8.77
CA PRO A 152 -22.38 -10.37 8.22
C PRO A 152 -23.33 -9.71 9.23
N ASP A 153 -23.10 -9.93 10.53
CA ASP A 153 -23.97 -9.44 11.60
C ASP A 153 -23.48 -8.12 12.24
N ALA A 154 -22.42 -7.51 11.71
CA ALA A 154 -21.81 -6.31 12.27
C ALA A 154 -21.86 -5.13 11.28
N PRO A 155 -22.86 -4.24 11.38
CA PRO A 155 -22.92 -3.04 10.55
C PRO A 155 -21.73 -2.12 10.83
N VAL A 156 -20.82 -2.03 9.86
CA VAL A 156 -19.63 -1.20 9.96
C VAL A 156 -20.00 0.27 9.79
N SER A 157 -19.52 1.13 10.69
CA SER A 157 -19.84 2.55 10.64
C SER A 157 -18.74 3.45 11.22
N LEU A 158 -18.76 4.72 10.82
CA LEU A 158 -17.93 5.77 11.41
C LEU A 158 -18.66 6.47 12.56
N THR A 159 -17.93 6.76 13.64
CA THR A 159 -18.35 7.65 14.71
C THR A 159 -18.50 9.09 14.20
N LYS A 160 -19.12 9.96 15.02
CA LYS A 160 -19.22 11.39 14.69
C LYS A 160 -17.84 12.04 14.47
N GLN A 161 -16.84 11.66 15.27
CA GLN A 161 -15.49 12.19 15.16
C GLN A 161 -14.79 11.71 13.89
N GLU A 162 -14.94 10.44 13.54
CA GLU A 162 -14.36 9.93 12.29
C GLU A 162 -15.05 10.55 11.06
N LYS A 163 -16.37 10.81 11.13
CA LYS A 163 -17.08 11.52 10.06
C LYS A 163 -16.63 12.97 9.89
N SER A 164 -16.20 13.64 10.96
CA SER A 164 -15.78 15.04 10.90
C SER A 164 -14.34 15.21 10.40
N SER A 165 -13.50 14.17 10.47
CA SER A 165 -12.10 14.23 10.03
C SER A 165 -11.57 12.90 9.52
N SER A 166 -10.91 12.92 8.37
CA SER A 166 -10.06 11.82 7.88
C SER A 166 -8.69 11.79 8.54
N ALA A 167 -8.22 12.91 9.09
CA ALA A 167 -6.90 13.04 9.70
C ALA A 167 -6.83 12.32 11.04
N LYS A 168 -5.63 11.79 11.38
CA LYS A 168 -5.36 11.11 12.67
C LYS A 168 -6.36 9.98 12.94
N TRP A 169 -6.73 9.23 11.91
CA TRP A 169 -7.69 8.16 12.10
C TRP A 169 -7.03 7.01 12.86
N ASP A 170 -7.66 6.60 13.95
CA ASP A 170 -7.24 5.42 14.70
C ASP A 170 -7.72 4.16 13.96
N LEU A 171 -6.96 3.76 12.94
CA LEU A 171 -7.24 2.59 12.11
C LEU A 171 -7.35 1.32 12.96
N TRP A 172 -6.47 1.15 13.95
CA TRP A 172 -6.45 -0.04 14.80
C TRP A 172 -7.65 -0.10 15.74
N ALA A 173 -8.08 1.04 16.30
CA ALA A 173 -9.32 1.10 17.06
C ALA A 173 -10.54 0.80 16.17
N PHE A 174 -10.54 1.22 14.90
CA PHE A 174 -11.59 0.86 13.95
C PHE A 174 -11.62 -0.65 13.66
N ILE A 175 -10.47 -1.25 13.35
CA ILE A 175 -10.32 -2.70 13.10
C ILE A 175 -10.81 -3.48 14.33
N THR A 176 -10.34 -3.10 15.52
CA THR A 176 -10.74 -3.74 16.79
C THR A 176 -12.24 -3.59 17.06
N ARG A 177 -12.81 -2.41 16.82
CA ARG A 177 -14.23 -2.12 17.11
C ARG A 177 -15.18 -3.00 16.29
N PHE A 178 -14.80 -3.37 15.07
CA PHE A 178 -15.62 -4.19 14.16
C PHE A 178 -15.12 -5.62 14.01
N ASP A 179 -14.15 -6.03 14.82
CA ASP A 179 -13.56 -7.37 14.81
C ASP A 179 -13.12 -7.81 13.40
N LEU A 180 -12.47 -6.91 12.65
CA LEU A 180 -12.09 -7.18 11.24
C LEU A 180 -10.91 -8.14 11.11
N GLY A 181 -10.18 -8.41 12.20
CA GLY A 181 -8.97 -9.23 12.19
C GLY A 181 -7.85 -8.66 11.31
N GLU A 182 -7.07 -9.57 10.73
CA GLU A 182 -6.01 -9.24 9.78
C GLU A 182 -6.58 -9.06 8.37
N PRO A 183 -5.97 -8.20 7.52
CA PRO A 183 -6.41 -8.04 6.14
C PRO A 183 -6.20 -9.35 5.35
N VAL A 184 -7.19 -9.73 4.56
CA VAL A 184 -7.11 -10.89 3.66
C VAL A 184 -6.20 -10.63 2.45
N ALA A 185 -6.03 -9.36 2.09
CA ALA A 185 -5.10 -8.92 1.06
C ALA A 185 -4.74 -7.44 1.24
N THR A 186 -3.54 -7.09 0.81
CA THR A 186 -2.96 -5.76 0.94
C THR A 186 -2.15 -5.40 -0.30
N VAL A 187 -2.22 -4.14 -0.70
CA VAL A 187 -1.32 -3.58 -1.73
C VAL A 187 -0.99 -2.14 -1.38
N GLN A 188 0.20 -1.67 -1.72
CA GLN A 188 0.51 -0.25 -1.57
C GLN A 188 1.29 0.29 -2.77
N PHE A 189 1.20 1.59 -2.97
CA PHE A 189 2.14 2.30 -3.81
C PHE A 189 2.69 3.51 -3.07
N LEU A 190 3.90 3.93 -3.47
CA LEU A 190 4.52 5.17 -2.99
C LEU A 190 4.43 6.23 -4.08
N THR A 191 3.99 7.43 -3.71
CA THR A 191 4.06 8.59 -4.62
C THR A 191 4.46 9.84 -3.84
N GLN A 192 4.97 10.82 -4.56
CA GLN A 192 5.30 12.13 -4.02
C GLN A 192 4.71 13.21 -4.90
N ASN A 193 4.81 14.47 -4.48
CA ASN A 193 4.28 15.57 -5.25
C ASN A 193 4.90 15.58 -6.67
N TYR A 194 4.07 15.70 -7.70
CA TYR A 194 4.53 15.67 -9.09
C TYR A 194 5.41 16.88 -9.48
N LYS A 195 5.44 17.93 -8.64
CA LYS A 195 6.30 19.12 -8.78
C LYS A 195 7.52 19.09 -7.82
N ALA A 196 7.82 17.94 -7.21
CA ALA A 196 8.99 17.74 -6.36
C ALA A 196 10.28 17.61 -7.19
#